data_AF-A0A7S3YET4-F1
#
_entry.id   AF-A0A7S3YET4-F1
#
_cell.length_a   1.000
_cell.length_b   1.000
_cell.length_c   1.000
_cell.angle_alpha   90.00
_cell.angle_beta   90.00
_cell.angle_gamma   90.00
#
_symmetry.space_group_name_H-M   'P 1'
#
loop_
_entity.id
_entity.type
_entity.pdbx_description
1 polymer ?
#
loop_
_entity_poly.entity_id
_entity_poly.type
_entity_poly.pdbx_seq_one_letter_code
_entity_poly.pdbx_strand_id
1 'polypeptide(L)'
;AGGLDQQDQGCPVDEKHTKKDVPFKWKKFSRQFYHSSDMTPCLDQDLGYDSDDDQNVDNQWLIDQNRQSIEELEDASIGEKTYMIKWNHFVASHEIYADMVFPSMCEMFARLHGKWLLENKLRTNFLLHLLTMW
;
A
#
# COMPACT_ATOMS: atom_id res chain seq x y z
N ALA A 1 28.20 48.60 -45.07
CA ALA A 1 28.97 47.50 -44.47
C ALA A 1 29.55 48.06 -43.18
N GLY A 2 29.12 47.69 -41.97
CA GLY A 2 28.85 46.36 -41.43
C GLY A 2 29.75 46.21 -40.20
N GLY A 3 29.19 45.83 -39.05
CA GLY A 3 29.90 45.60 -37.78
C GLY A 3 29.25 46.39 -36.63
N LEU A 4 28.24 45.86 -35.93
CA LEU A 4 28.25 44.85 -34.84
C LEU A 4 28.80 45.41 -33.50
N ASP A 5 27.96 46.19 -32.82
CA ASP A 5 28.03 46.42 -31.38
C ASP A 5 27.18 45.35 -30.67
N GLN A 6 27.83 44.55 -29.82
CA GLN A 6 27.18 43.63 -28.90
C GLN A 6 26.56 44.44 -27.75
N GLN A 7 25.26 44.29 -27.53
CA GLN A 7 24.65 44.49 -26.22
C GLN A 7 23.91 43.22 -25.82
N ASP A 8 24.55 42.57 -24.86
CA ASP A 8 24.04 41.52 -23.99
C ASP A 8 22.73 41.98 -23.33
N GLN A 9 21.60 41.38 -23.71
CA GLN A 9 20.37 41.47 -22.94
C GLN A 9 20.00 40.07 -22.48
N GLY A 10 20.15 39.89 -21.17
CA GLY A 10 19.94 38.63 -20.46
C GLY A 10 18.56 38.02 -20.69
N CYS A 11 18.53 36.70 -20.60
CA CYS A 11 17.32 35.90 -20.60
C CYS A 11 16.42 36.33 -19.42
N PRO A 12 15.14 36.71 -19.63
CA PRO A 12 14.24 36.99 -18.53
C PRO A 12 13.88 35.68 -17.82
N VAL A 13 14.18 35.63 -16.53
CA VAL A 13 13.83 34.57 -15.59
C VAL A 13 12.34 34.67 -15.22
N ASP A 14 11.65 33.54 -15.35
CA ASP A 14 10.43 33.09 -14.66
C ASP A 14 9.18 33.99 -14.64
N GLU A 15 8.31 33.83 -15.63
CA GLU A 15 6.86 33.99 -15.45
C GLU A 15 6.19 32.63 -15.25
N LYS A 16 6.05 32.28 -13.97
CA LYS A 16 5.01 31.45 -13.34
C LYS A 16 4.19 30.59 -14.31
N HIS A 17 4.50 29.30 -14.35
CA HIS A 17 3.64 28.27 -14.90
C HIS A 17 2.38 28.15 -14.02
N THR A 18 1.44 29.09 -14.15
CA THR A 18 0.07 28.90 -13.66
C THR A 18 -0.50 27.75 -14.48
N LYS A 19 -0.54 26.55 -13.88
CA LYS A 19 -1.34 25.44 -14.37
C LYS A 19 -2.77 25.96 -14.46
N LYS A 20 -3.17 26.36 -15.66
CA LYS A 20 -4.58 26.60 -15.96
C LYS A 20 -5.20 25.22 -15.89
N ASP A 21 -6.04 24.99 -14.88
CA ASP A 21 -6.91 23.82 -14.83
C ASP A 21 -7.88 23.94 -16.01
N VAL A 22 -7.43 23.46 -17.17
CA VAL A 22 -8.28 23.29 -18.34
C VAL A 22 -9.26 22.19 -17.97
N PRO A 23 -10.58 22.45 -17.97
CA PRO A 23 -11.56 21.43 -17.66
C PRO A 23 -11.42 20.34 -18.73
N PHE A 24 -10.96 19.16 -18.31
CA PHE A 24 -10.80 18.02 -19.19
C PHE A 24 -12.19 17.59 -19.65
N LYS A 25 -12.59 18.02 -20.85
CA LYS A 25 -13.93 17.77 -21.38
C LYS A 25 -13.94 16.37 -22.00
N TRP A 26 -14.31 15.37 -21.22
CA TRP A 26 -14.55 14.02 -21.72
C TRP A 26 -15.62 14.06 -22.81
N LYS A 27 -15.29 13.53 -23.99
CA LYS A 27 -16.29 13.18 -25.00
C LYS A 27 -17.11 12.03 -24.39
N LYS A 28 -18.41 12.24 -24.15
CA LYS A 28 -19.30 11.24 -23.53
C LYS A 28 -19.05 9.87 -24.18
N PHE A 29 -18.50 8.93 -23.41
CA PHE A 29 -18.28 7.57 -23.89
C PHE A 29 -19.65 7.00 -24.26
N SER A 30 -19.80 6.49 -25.49
CA SER A 30 -21.05 5.86 -25.94
C SER A 30 -21.16 4.40 -25.49
N ARG A 31 -20.23 3.93 -24.66
CA ARG A 31 -20.10 2.55 -24.18
C ARG A 31 -20.41 2.52 -22.68
N GLN A 32 -21.32 1.63 -22.30
CA GLN A 32 -21.56 1.31 -20.89
C GLN A 32 -20.38 0.51 -20.35
N PHE A 33 -19.83 0.94 -19.22
CA PHE A 33 -18.80 0.20 -18.47
C PHE A 33 -19.45 -0.54 -17.29
N TYR A 34 -18.76 -1.57 -16.80
CA TYR A 34 -19.19 -2.39 -15.67
C TYR A 34 -18.02 -2.54 -14.70
N HIS A 35 -18.31 -2.57 -13.40
CA HIS A 35 -17.35 -2.93 -12.37
C HIS A 35 -16.95 -4.39 -12.53
N SER A 36 -15.67 -4.67 -12.49
CA SER A 36 -15.06 -6.01 -12.59
C SER A 36 -15.34 -6.88 -11.38
N SER A 37 -15.41 -6.29 -10.17
CA SER A 37 -15.72 -6.99 -8.92
C SER A 37 -17.14 -7.59 -8.92
N ASP A 38 -18.14 -6.77 -9.25
CA ASP A 38 -19.56 -7.08 -9.01
C ASP A 38 -20.42 -7.10 -10.28
N MET A 39 -19.82 -6.84 -11.45
CA MET A 39 -20.50 -6.80 -12.76
C MET A 39 -21.65 -5.77 -12.83
N THR A 40 -21.65 -4.76 -11.96
CA THR A 40 -22.67 -3.70 -11.90
C THR A 40 -22.33 -2.56 -12.88
N PRO A 41 -23.33 -1.86 -13.44
CA PRO A 41 -23.07 -0.79 -14.40
C PRO A 41 -22.40 0.42 -13.71
N CYS A 42 -21.26 0.86 -14.25
CA CYS A 42 -20.56 2.06 -13.80
C CYS A 42 -21.38 3.31 -14.18
N LEU A 43 -21.73 4.14 -13.18
CA LEU A 43 -22.50 5.37 -13.39
C LEU A 43 -21.57 6.55 -13.70
N ASP A 44 -22.15 7.66 -14.19
CA ASP A 44 -21.37 8.88 -14.48
C ASP A 44 -20.60 9.42 -13.26
N GLN A 45 -21.08 9.13 -12.04
CA GLN A 45 -20.42 9.49 -10.78
C GLN A 45 -19.21 8.61 -10.46
N ASP A 46 -19.19 7.39 -11.00
CA ASP A 46 -18.14 6.40 -10.76
C ASP A 46 -17.03 6.47 -11.83
N LEU A 47 -17.16 7.34 -12.84
CA LEU A 47 -16.20 7.52 -13.95
C LEU A 47 -14.80 8.03 -13.55
N GLY A 48 -14.54 8.22 -12.26
CA GLY A 48 -13.21 8.49 -11.69
C GLY A 48 -12.90 7.63 -10.47
N TYR A 49 -13.76 6.67 -10.15
CA TYR A 49 -13.56 5.69 -9.08
C TYR A 49 -13.13 4.38 -9.72
N ASP A 50 -11.89 3.98 -9.46
CA ASP A 50 -11.42 2.66 -9.86
C ASP A 50 -11.82 1.66 -8.76
N SER A 51 -12.79 0.79 -9.06
CA SER A 51 -13.20 -0.26 -8.13
C SER A 51 -12.11 -1.30 -7.90
N ASP A 52 -11.13 -1.38 -8.81
CA ASP A 52 -9.97 -2.29 -8.75
C ASP A 52 -8.69 -1.56 -8.34
N ASP A 53 -8.79 -0.35 -7.77
CA ASP A 53 -7.60 0.32 -7.23
C ASP A 53 -6.86 -0.65 -6.28
N ASP A 54 -5.55 -0.77 -6.45
CA ASP A 54 -4.70 -1.72 -5.71
C ASP A 54 -4.85 -1.52 -4.19
N GLN A 55 -5.24 -0.31 -3.75
CA GLN A 55 -5.51 0.04 -2.36
C GLN A 55 -6.82 -0.56 -1.79
N ASN A 56 -7.75 -0.97 -2.65
CA ASN A 56 -9.10 -1.40 -2.29
C ASN A 56 -9.37 -2.88 -2.65
N VAL A 57 -8.36 -3.62 -3.08
CA VAL A 57 -8.46 -5.06 -3.37
C VAL A 57 -8.74 -5.83 -2.08
N ASP A 58 -9.85 -6.57 -2.05
CA ASP A 58 -10.17 -7.49 -0.96
C ASP A 58 -9.17 -8.66 -0.96
N ASN A 59 -8.12 -8.51 -0.16
CA ASN A 59 -7.09 -9.54 0.04
C ASN A 59 -7.50 -10.61 1.07
N GLN A 60 -8.77 -10.68 1.48
CA GLN A 60 -9.21 -11.64 2.49
C GLN A 60 -8.94 -13.09 2.09
N TRP A 61 -9.10 -13.43 0.80
CA TRP A 61 -8.80 -14.78 0.30
C TRP A 61 -7.33 -15.16 0.52
N LEU A 62 -6.41 -14.20 0.34
CA LEU A 62 -4.98 -14.41 0.49
C LEU A 62 -4.61 -14.57 1.98
N ILE A 63 -5.24 -13.78 2.84
CA ILE A 63 -5.10 -13.87 4.30
C ILE A 63 -5.60 -15.23 4.79
N ASP A 64 -6.77 -15.68 4.31
CA ASP A 64 -7.35 -16.97 4.69
C ASP A 64 -6.49 -18.14 4.22
N GLN A 65 -5.96 -18.07 3.00
CA GLN A 65 -5.06 -19.07 2.46
C GLN A 65 -3.75 -19.14 3.26
N ASN A 66 -3.16 -17.98 3.59
CA ASN A 66 -1.97 -17.90 4.42
C ASN A 66 -2.21 -18.52 5.80
N ARG A 67 -3.35 -18.20 6.42
CA ARG A 67 -3.75 -18.76 7.70
C ARG A 67 -3.85 -20.28 7.65
N GLN A 68 -4.55 -20.83 6.65
CA GLN A 68 -4.68 -22.29 6.48
C GLN A 68 -3.31 -22.96 6.32
N SER A 69 -2.43 -22.39 5.49
CA SER A 69 -1.07 -22.92 5.30
C SER A 69 -0.26 -22.97 6.60
N ILE A 70 -0.41 -21.99 7.50
CA ILE A 70 0.27 -22.02 8.81
C ILE A 70 -0.39 -23.01 9.79
N GLU A 71 -1.73 -23.12 9.76
CA GLU A 71 -2.46 -24.07 10.60
C GLU A 71 -2.06 -25.53 10.31
N GLU A 72 -1.74 -25.86 9.05
CA GLU A 72 -1.30 -27.19 8.59
C GLU A 72 0.10 -27.62 9.06
N LEU A 73 0.93 -26.71 9.61
CA LEU A 73 2.31 -27.04 10.02
C LEU A 73 2.36 -27.93 11.27
N GLU A 74 2.52 -29.25 11.12
CA GLU A 74 2.47 -30.18 12.26
C GLU A 74 3.61 -29.99 13.29
N ASP A 75 4.75 -29.46 12.85
CA ASP A 75 5.95 -29.25 13.65
C ASP A 75 5.94 -27.95 14.47
N ALA A 76 5.05 -27.01 14.14
CA ALA A 76 4.92 -25.74 14.84
C ALA A 76 3.95 -25.83 16.03
N SER A 77 4.34 -25.23 17.15
CA SER A 77 3.48 -25.07 18.31
C SER A 77 2.29 -24.15 18.01
N ILE A 78 1.16 -24.37 18.70
CA ILE A 78 -0.04 -23.52 18.61
C ILE A 78 0.32 -22.05 18.88
N GLY A 79 1.24 -21.78 19.81
CA GLY A 79 1.68 -20.42 20.12
C GLY A 79 2.45 -19.78 18.96
N GLU A 80 3.34 -20.54 18.32
CA GLU A 80 4.11 -20.10 17.15
C GLU A 80 3.18 -19.82 15.98
N LYS A 81 2.27 -20.75 15.67
CA LYS A 81 1.24 -20.58 14.63
C LYS A 81 0.39 -19.33 14.87
N THR A 82 -0.11 -19.15 16.08
CA THR A 82 -0.95 -17.99 16.45
C THR A 82 -0.19 -16.68 16.26
N TYR A 83 1.09 -16.65 16.66
CA TYR A 83 1.95 -15.50 16.43
C TYR A 83 2.20 -15.25 14.94
N MET A 84 2.59 -16.28 14.19
CA MET A 84 2.91 -16.21 12.76
C MET A 84 1.71 -15.72 11.94
N ILE A 85 0.52 -16.25 12.20
CA ILE A 85 -0.73 -15.81 11.52
C ILE A 85 -0.96 -14.32 11.80
N LYS A 86 -0.79 -13.88 13.04
CA LYS A 86 -1.02 -12.47 13.42
C LYS A 86 0.01 -11.54 12.76
N TRP A 87 1.28 -11.96 12.71
CA TRP A 87 2.35 -11.22 12.06
C TRP A 87 2.13 -11.14 10.55
N ASN A 88 1.82 -12.25 9.88
CA ASN A 88 1.57 -12.26 8.44
C ASN A 88 0.38 -11.38 8.06
N HIS A 89 -0.70 -11.40 8.84
CA HIS A 89 -1.82 -10.48 8.64
C HIS A 89 -1.39 -9.00 8.80
N PHE A 90 -0.54 -8.69 9.78
CA PHE A 90 -0.04 -7.34 9.97
C PHE A 90 0.82 -6.88 8.78
N VAL A 91 1.66 -7.76 8.23
CA VAL A 91 2.46 -7.48 7.02
C VAL A 91 1.56 -7.33 5.80
N ALA A 92 0.50 -8.13 5.66
CA ALA A 92 -0.45 -7.98 4.56
C ALA A 92 -1.20 -6.64 4.60
N SER A 93 -1.43 -6.08 5.80
CA SER A 93 -2.12 -4.79 5.96
C SER A 93 -1.22 -3.57 5.92
N HIS A 94 0.10 -3.74 5.96
CA HIS A 94 1.07 -2.65 5.91
C HIS A 94 2.03 -2.92 4.77
N GLU A 95 2.00 -2.08 3.74
CA GLU A 95 2.80 -2.30 2.54
C GLU A 95 4.31 -2.13 2.80
N ILE A 96 4.97 -3.20 3.25
CA ILE A 96 6.40 -3.19 3.58
C ILE A 96 7.21 -3.48 2.31
N TYR A 97 7.76 -2.42 1.72
CA TYR A 97 8.52 -2.52 0.47
C TYR A 97 10.05 -2.59 0.64
N ALA A 98 10.57 -2.33 1.84
CA ALA A 98 12.01 -2.24 2.07
C ALA A 98 12.44 -2.70 3.46
N ASP A 99 13.60 -3.36 3.53
CA ASP A 99 14.18 -3.91 4.76
C ASP A 99 14.45 -2.83 5.82
N MET A 100 14.78 -1.61 5.40
CA MET A 100 15.03 -0.49 6.31
C MET A 100 13.79 -0.12 7.15
N VAL A 101 12.59 -0.48 6.67
CA VAL A 101 11.33 -0.19 7.33
C VAL A 101 11.01 -1.24 8.42
N PHE A 102 11.67 -2.41 8.37
CA PHE A 102 11.41 -3.54 9.25
C PHE A 102 11.49 -3.20 10.76
N PRO A 103 12.53 -2.49 11.26
CA PRO A 103 12.59 -2.11 12.68
C PRO A 103 11.39 -1.23 13.11
N SER A 104 10.97 -0.30 12.24
CA SER A 104 9.80 0.54 12.50
C SER A 104 8.50 -0.27 12.53
N MET A 105 8.41 -1.31 11.71
CA MET A 105 7.24 -2.20 11.65
C MET A 105 7.14 -3.08 12.90
N CYS A 106 8.27 -3.60 13.39
CA CYS A 106 8.33 -4.32 14.65
C CYS A 106 7.91 -3.43 15.84
N GLU A 107 8.35 -2.18 15.86
CA GLU A 107 7.92 -1.21 16.88
C GLU A 107 6.42 -0.96 16.81
N MET A 108 5.89 -0.73 15.60
CA MET A 108 4.46 -0.51 15.38
C MET A 108 3.62 -1.73 15.79
N PHE A 109 4.06 -2.93 15.43
CA PHE A 109 3.42 -4.18 15.83
C PHE A 109 3.39 -4.33 17.36
N ALA A 110 4.50 -4.05 18.05
CA ALA A 110 4.58 -4.10 19.51
C ALA A 110 3.65 -3.08 20.18
N ARG A 111 3.49 -1.88 19.60
CA ARG A 111 2.57 -0.85 20.10
C ARG A 111 1.11 -1.23 19.90
N LEU A 112 0.75 -1.75 18.72
CA LEU A 112 -0.63 -2.11 18.38
C LEU A 112 -1.10 -3.41 19.04
N HIS A 113 -0.24 -4.42 19.10
CA HIS A 113 -0.57 -5.76 19.55
C HIS A 113 0.09 -6.15 20.88
N GLY A 114 0.71 -5.19 21.57
CA GLY A 114 1.38 -5.42 22.85
C GLY A 114 0.49 -6.12 23.87
N LYS A 115 -0.73 -5.62 24.12
CA LYS A 115 -1.69 -6.23 25.05
C LYS A 115 -2.04 -7.67 24.66
N TRP A 116 -2.31 -7.89 23.38
CA TRP A 116 -2.62 -9.22 22.84
C TRP A 116 -1.46 -10.21 23.01
N LEU A 117 -0.21 -9.78 22.81
CA LEU A 117 0.99 -10.58 23.05
C LEU A 117 1.11 -11.00 24.53
N LEU A 118 0.70 -10.13 25.47
CA LEU A 118 0.73 -10.42 26.91
C LEU A 118 -0.32 -11.47 27.29
N GLU A 119 -1.55 -11.28 26.82
CA GLU A 119 -2.69 -12.14 27.14
C GLU A 119 -2.48 -13.57 26.62
N ASN A 120 -1.90 -13.70 25.42
CA ASN A 120 -1.63 -15.00 24.79
C ASN A 120 -0.27 -15.61 25.18
N LYS A 121 0.51 -14.94 26.07
CA LYS A 121 1.85 -15.37 26.49
C LYS A 121 2.83 -15.57 25.33
N LEU A 122 2.73 -14.74 24.28
CA LEU A 122 3.52 -14.85 23.05
C LEU A 122 4.78 -13.98 23.05
N ARG A 123 5.18 -13.43 24.21
CA ARG A 123 6.39 -12.60 24.34
C ARG A 123 7.66 -13.29 23.82
N THR A 124 7.83 -14.58 24.11
CA THR A 124 8.99 -15.36 23.67
C THR A 124 9.00 -15.55 22.16
N ASN A 125 7.84 -15.81 21.55
CA ASN A 125 7.70 -15.92 20.09
C ASN A 125 8.04 -14.59 19.40
N PHE A 126 7.57 -13.47 19.96
CA PHE A 126 7.93 -12.15 19.45
C PHE A 126 9.44 -11.87 19.57
N LEU A 127 10.06 -12.17 20.71
CA LEU A 127 11.50 -12.02 20.88
C LEU A 127 12.30 -12.91 19.93
N LEU A 128 11.88 -14.17 19.75
CA LEU A 128 12.50 -15.09 18.80
C LEU A 128 12.42 -14.54 17.38
N HIS A 129 11.27 -14.01 16.98
CA HIS A 129 11.10 -13.38 15.67
C HIS A 129 12.06 -12.20 15.45
N LEU A 130 12.20 -11.33 16.45
CA LEU A 130 13.16 -10.21 16.38
C LEU A 130 14.61 -10.69 16.23
N LEU A 131 14.97 -11.80 16.90
CA LEU A 131 16.30 -12.39 16.79
C LEU A 131 16.55 -13.06 15.44
N THR A 132 15.53 -13.65 14.82
CA THR A 132 15.66 -14.31 13.51
C THR A 132 15.73 -13.34 12.33
N MET A 133 15.28 -12.09 12.51
CA MET A 133 15.21 -11.07 11.47
C MET A 133 16.33 -10.03 11.57
N TRP A 134 17.34 -10.29 12.41
CA TRP A 134 18.54 -9.47 12.63
C TRP A 134 19.81 -10.16 12.12
#